data_AF-A0A069CYR9-F1
#
_entry.id   AF-A0A069CYR9-F1
#
_cell.length_a   1.000
_cell.length_b   1.000
_cell.length_c   1.000
_cell.angle_alpha   90.00
_cell.angle_beta   90.00
_cell.angle_gamma   90.00
#
_symmetry.space_group_name_H-M   'P 1'
#
loop_
_entity.id
_entity.type
_entity.pdbx_description
1 polymer ?
#
loop_
_entity_poly.entity_id
_entity_poly.type
_entity_poly.pdbx_seq_one_letter_code
_entity_poly.pdbx_strand_id
1 'polypeptide(L)'
;MPMVLPPTVLGFYILVAYSPQHAFGKTLEEWFDVRLAFSFTGILIASILCSLPYMIQPLQNGLSALPVSLREASYTMGKSATTTFFKVLLPNIRGSVITAVAMTFAHCIGEFGIVLMVGGNMPGETRVASIALYDEVQALNYSAANQYALILFLISFVILTVIYSINKKTN
;
A
#
# COMPACT_ATOMS: atom_id res chain seq x y z
N MET A 1 -0.20 4.32 -15.20
CA MET A 1 0.09 3.05 -15.92
C MET A 1 0.00 1.78 -15.04
N PRO A 2 0.31 1.76 -13.72
CA PRO A 2 0.06 0.56 -12.88
C PRO A 2 -1.43 0.19 -12.73
N MET A 3 -2.32 1.19 -12.82
CA MET A 3 -3.77 1.06 -12.58
C MET A 3 -4.54 0.20 -13.60
N VAL A 4 -3.95 -0.17 -14.75
CA VAL A 4 -4.68 -0.90 -15.82
C VAL A 4 -4.37 -2.40 -15.79
N LEU A 5 -3.24 -2.80 -15.21
CA LEU A 5 -2.85 -4.20 -15.16
C LEU A 5 -3.54 -4.90 -13.98
N PRO A 6 -4.07 -6.12 -14.17
CA PRO A 6 -4.55 -6.94 -13.06
C PRO A 6 -3.45 -7.14 -12.01
N PRO A 7 -3.74 -7.06 -10.70
CA PRO A 7 -2.73 -7.21 -9.64
C PRO A 7 -1.92 -8.50 -9.75
N THR A 8 -2.54 -9.60 -10.19
CA THR A 8 -1.86 -10.88 -10.43
C THR A 8 -0.80 -10.78 -11.53
N VAL A 9 -1.06 -10.02 -12.60
CA VAL A 9 -0.09 -9.80 -13.69
C VAL A 9 1.10 -9.00 -13.16
N LEU A 10 0.83 -7.98 -12.34
CA LEU A 10 1.87 -7.18 -11.72
C LEU A 10 2.71 -8.01 -10.74
N GLY A 11 2.07 -8.81 -9.90
CA GLY A 11 2.71 -9.76 -9.00
C GLY A 11 3.59 -10.78 -9.73
N PHE A 12 3.11 -11.32 -10.86
CA PHE A 12 3.89 -12.23 -11.70
C PHE A 12 5.16 -11.56 -12.23
N TYR A 13 5.07 -10.36 -12.81
CA TYR A 13 6.26 -9.67 -13.32
C TYR A 13 7.24 -9.28 -12.22
N ILE A 14 6.74 -8.92 -11.02
CA ILE A 14 7.59 -8.67 -9.86
C ILE A 14 8.30 -9.95 -9.42
N LEU A 15 7.59 -11.09 -9.35
CA LEU A 15 8.19 -12.39 -9.05
C LEU A 15 9.28 -12.75 -10.07
N VAL A 16 9.01 -12.57 -11.37
CA VAL A 16 9.98 -12.80 -12.44
C VAL A 16 11.22 -11.91 -12.25
N ALA A 17 11.04 -10.63 -11.93
CA ALA A 17 12.14 -9.71 -11.65
C ALA A 17 12.95 -10.13 -10.40
N TYR A 18 12.28 -10.61 -9.35
CA TYR A 18 12.90 -11.10 -8.11
C TYR A 18 13.51 -12.50 -8.24
N SER A 19 13.22 -13.23 -9.31
CA SER A 19 13.74 -14.57 -9.54
C SER A 19 15.28 -14.53 -9.68
N PRO A 20 16.01 -15.40 -8.97
CA PRO A 20 17.47 -15.58 -9.13
C PRO A 20 17.90 -15.93 -10.56
N GLN A 21 16.96 -16.39 -11.39
CA GLN A 21 17.20 -16.74 -12.78
C GLN A 21 17.34 -15.50 -13.68
N HIS A 22 16.94 -14.32 -13.20
CA HIS A 22 16.93 -13.07 -13.95
C HIS A 22 17.97 -12.10 -13.40
N ALA A 23 18.47 -11.19 -14.25
CA ALA A 23 19.60 -10.32 -13.92
C ALA A 23 19.46 -9.58 -12.59
N PHE A 24 18.27 -9.02 -12.31
CA PHE A 24 18.02 -8.26 -11.08
C PHE A 24 18.05 -9.14 -9.81
N GLY A 25 17.24 -10.20 -9.78
CA GLY A 25 17.23 -11.14 -8.66
C GLY A 25 18.59 -11.80 -8.43
N LYS A 26 19.28 -12.17 -9.52
CA LYS A 26 20.62 -12.75 -9.47
C LYS A 26 21.64 -11.83 -8.81
N THR A 27 21.72 -10.56 -9.25
CA THR A 27 22.67 -9.61 -8.66
C THR A 27 22.38 -9.34 -7.19
N LEU A 28 21.11 -9.35 -6.80
CA LEU A 28 20.71 -9.09 -5.42
C LEU A 28 21.12 -10.25 -4.50
N GLU A 29 20.98 -11.48 -4.97
CA GLU A 29 21.42 -12.66 -4.25
C GLU A 29 22.96 -12.75 -4.22
N GLU A 30 23.64 -12.60 -5.35
CA GLU A 30 25.10 -12.76 -5.42
C GLU A 30 25.88 -11.66 -4.68
N TRP A 31 25.40 -10.41 -4.67
CA TRP A 31 26.13 -9.27 -4.12
C TRP A 31 25.68 -8.90 -2.71
N PHE A 32 24.40 -9.11 -2.39
CA PHE A 32 23.81 -8.70 -1.12
C PHE A 32 23.30 -9.87 -0.28
N ASP A 33 23.33 -11.11 -0.78
CA ASP A 33 22.77 -12.30 -0.11
C ASP A 33 21.29 -12.12 0.27
N VAL A 34 20.55 -11.36 -0.55
CA VAL A 34 19.13 -11.04 -0.31
C VAL A 34 18.25 -11.74 -1.34
N ARG A 35 17.36 -12.60 -0.86
CA ARG A 35 16.30 -13.24 -1.66
C ARG A 35 14.95 -12.56 -1.46
N LEU A 36 14.44 -11.92 -2.51
CA LEU A 36 13.12 -11.24 -2.47
C LEU A 36 11.96 -12.15 -2.88
N ALA A 37 12.19 -13.09 -3.80
CA ALA A 37 11.14 -14.05 -4.17
C ALA A 37 10.82 -14.96 -2.98
N PHE A 38 9.53 -15.09 -2.68
CA PHE A 38 9.00 -15.87 -1.54
C PHE A 38 9.50 -15.37 -0.18
N SER A 39 9.70 -14.06 0.01
CA SER A 39 10.05 -13.52 1.33
C SER A 39 9.13 -12.37 1.73
N PHE A 40 8.99 -12.15 3.04
CA PHE A 40 8.21 -11.03 3.57
C PHE A 40 8.72 -9.69 3.03
N THR A 41 10.03 -9.52 2.92
CA THR A 41 10.65 -8.31 2.37
C THR A 41 10.26 -8.09 0.91
N GLY A 42 10.22 -9.15 0.10
CA GLY A 42 9.75 -9.06 -1.28
C GLY A 42 8.28 -8.64 -1.36
N ILE A 43 7.42 -9.22 -0.53
CA ILE A 43 6.00 -8.83 -0.43
C ILE A 43 5.89 -7.36 -0.03
N LEU A 44 6.66 -6.90 0.95
CA LEU A 44 6.63 -5.53 1.44
C LEU A 44 7.00 -4.53 0.32
N ILE A 45 8.10 -4.75 -0.38
CA ILE A 45 8.55 -3.87 -1.47
C ILE A 45 7.53 -3.88 -2.60
N ALA A 46 7.07 -5.07 -3.01
CA ALA A 46 6.04 -5.21 -4.04
C ALA A 46 4.75 -4.45 -3.66
N SER A 47 4.29 -4.60 -2.41
CA SER A 47 3.07 -3.96 -1.90
C SER A 47 3.21 -2.44 -1.86
N ILE A 48 4.39 -1.92 -1.48
CA ILE A 48 4.67 -0.48 -1.51
C ILE A 48 4.54 0.03 -2.95
N LEU A 49 5.26 -0.57 -3.90
CA LEU A 49 5.28 -0.13 -5.30
C LEU A 49 3.88 -0.11 -5.92
N CYS A 50 3.07 -1.12 -5.62
CA CYS A 50 1.73 -1.25 -6.18
C CYS A 50 0.71 -0.35 -5.48
N SER A 51 0.91 -0.04 -4.21
CA SER A 51 0.01 0.83 -3.43
C SER A 51 0.34 2.32 -3.55
N LEU A 52 1.53 2.68 -4.08
CA LEU A 52 1.94 4.06 -4.31
C LEU A 52 0.88 4.94 -5.01
N PRO A 53 0.19 4.50 -6.08
CA PRO A 53 -0.82 5.32 -6.75
C PRO A 53 -1.95 5.77 -5.81
N TYR A 54 -2.37 4.89 -4.89
CA TYR A 54 -3.43 5.16 -3.92
C TYR A 54 -3.02 6.16 -2.83
N MET A 55 -1.72 6.27 -2.55
CA MET A 55 -1.16 7.30 -1.69
C MET A 55 -0.98 8.63 -2.44
N ILE A 56 -0.39 8.57 -3.64
CA ILE A 56 0.03 9.76 -4.39
C ILE A 56 -1.16 10.54 -4.93
N GLN A 57 -2.18 9.87 -5.48
CA GLN A 57 -3.27 10.54 -6.18
C GLN A 57 -4.09 11.48 -5.26
N PRO A 58 -4.52 11.08 -4.05
CA PRO A 58 -5.23 11.99 -3.15
C PRO A 58 -4.33 13.14 -2.65
N LEU A 59 -3.05 12.89 -2.42
CA LEU A 59 -2.08 13.93 -2.03
C LEU A 59 -1.88 14.97 -3.15
N GLN A 60 -1.72 14.53 -4.39
CA GLN A 60 -1.60 15.42 -5.55
C GLN A 60 -2.87 16.26 -5.75
N ASN A 61 -4.05 15.64 -5.63
CA ASN A 61 -5.32 16.34 -5.71
C ASN A 61 -5.45 17.40 -4.60
N GLY A 62 -5.08 17.05 -3.37
CA GLY A 62 -5.06 17.98 -2.23
C GLY A 62 -4.14 19.18 -2.46
N LEU A 63 -2.90 18.93 -2.91
CA LEU A 63 -1.93 19.98 -3.20
C LEU A 63 -2.37 20.89 -4.35
N SER A 64 -2.99 20.32 -5.38
CA SER A 64 -3.43 21.06 -6.57
C SER A 64 -4.67 21.91 -6.30
N ALA A 65 -5.47 21.55 -5.28
CA ALA A 65 -6.63 22.32 -4.85
C ALA A 65 -6.27 23.56 -4.01
N LEU A 66 -5.04 23.67 -3.51
CA LEU A 66 -4.61 24.83 -2.72
C LEU A 66 -4.38 26.06 -3.61
N PRO A 67 -4.80 27.26 -3.17
CA PRO A 67 -4.45 28.51 -3.84
C PRO A 67 -2.93 28.71 -3.95
N VAL A 68 -2.45 29.12 -5.12
CA VAL A 68 -1.02 29.41 -5.35
C VAL A 68 -0.50 30.50 -4.42
N SER A 69 -1.38 31.45 -4.04
CA SER A 69 -1.08 32.54 -3.11
C SER A 69 -0.57 32.08 -1.74
N LEU A 70 -0.97 30.90 -1.25
CA LEU A 70 -0.44 30.34 0.00
C LEU A 70 1.06 30.07 -0.08
N ARG A 71 1.52 29.56 -1.23
CA ARG A 71 2.94 29.29 -1.48
C ARG A 71 3.72 30.59 -1.65
N GLU A 72 3.18 31.52 -2.44
CA GLU A 72 3.80 32.82 -2.70
C GLU A 72 3.97 33.63 -1.42
N ALA A 73 2.94 33.72 -0.57
CA ALA A 73 3.01 34.42 0.71
C ALA A 73 4.13 33.87 1.62
N SER A 74 4.30 32.55 1.65
CA SER A 74 5.39 31.91 2.41
C SER A 74 6.77 32.31 1.86
N TYR A 75 6.93 32.38 0.53
CA TYR A 75 8.17 32.81 -0.12
C TYR A 75 8.46 34.30 0.07
N THR A 76 7.44 35.17 0.05
CA THR A 76 7.60 36.60 0.37
C THR A 76 8.09 36.81 1.80
N MET A 77 7.74 35.92 2.73
CA MET A 77 8.28 35.90 4.10
C MET A 77 9.68 35.27 4.22
N GLY A 78 10.37 35.05 3.10
CA GLY A 78 11.74 34.51 3.04
C GLY A 78 11.86 33.04 3.43
N LYS A 79 10.76 32.26 3.36
CA LYS A 79 10.80 30.83 3.72
C LYS A 79 11.24 29.97 2.54
N SER A 80 12.03 28.93 2.83
CA SER A 80 12.46 27.93 1.84
C SER A 80 11.32 27.01 1.41
N ALA A 81 11.46 26.37 0.24
CA ALA A 81 10.50 25.39 -0.28
C ALA A 81 10.16 24.28 0.74
N THR A 82 11.17 23.76 1.45
CA THR A 82 10.99 22.75 2.51
C THR A 82 10.12 23.27 3.65
N THR A 83 10.38 24.51 4.11
CA THR A 83 9.58 25.13 5.18
C THR A 83 8.14 25.35 4.71
N THR A 84 7.95 25.87 3.50
CA THR A 84 6.62 26.08 2.90
C THR A 84 5.87 24.75 2.77
N PHE A 85 6.52 23.67 2.34
CA PHE A 85 5.89 22.36 2.21
C PHE A 85 5.41 21.83 3.57
N PHE A 86 6.30 21.70 4.56
CA PHE A 86 5.96 21.06 5.84
C PHE A 86 5.10 21.94 6.76
N LYS A 87 5.25 23.26 6.71
CA LYS A 87 4.54 24.17 7.62
C LYS A 87 3.31 24.85 7.01
N VAL A 88 3.21 24.92 5.68
CA VAL A 88 2.09 25.60 5.01
C VAL A 88 1.27 24.60 4.19
N LEU A 89 1.86 23.93 3.21
CA LEU A 89 1.10 23.09 2.29
C LEU A 89 0.57 21.82 2.95
N LEU A 90 1.44 21.04 3.60
CA LEU A 90 1.10 19.75 4.21
C LEU A 90 0.01 19.86 5.29
N PRO A 91 0.04 20.86 6.21
CA PRO A 91 -1.03 21.04 7.18
C PRO A 91 -2.37 21.45 6.56
N ASN A 92 -2.37 22.18 5.43
CA ASN A 92 -3.59 22.60 4.75
C ASN A 92 -4.25 21.47 3.94
N ILE A 93 -3.54 20.39 3.64
CA ILE A 93 -4.08 19.21 2.94
C ILE A 93 -4.33 18.01 3.86
N ARG A 94 -4.45 18.21 5.18
CA ARG A 94 -4.63 17.13 6.16
C ARG A 94 -5.76 16.17 5.80
N GLY A 95 -6.89 16.68 5.32
CA GLY A 95 -8.00 15.85 4.86
C GLY A 95 -7.61 14.92 3.70
N SER A 96 -6.83 15.42 2.74
CA SER A 96 -6.29 14.62 1.63
C SER A 96 -5.26 13.60 2.09
N VAL A 97 -4.45 13.91 3.10
CA VAL A 97 -3.51 12.94 3.72
C VAL A 97 -4.28 11.80 4.36
N ILE A 98 -5.34 12.10 5.11
CA ILE A 98 -6.21 11.07 5.74
C ILE A 98 -6.83 10.18 4.66
N THR A 99 -7.36 10.77 3.58
CA THR A 99 -7.90 10.00 2.45
C THR A 99 -6.84 9.13 1.78
N ALA A 100 -5.63 9.65 1.57
CA ALA A 100 -4.51 8.89 1.01
C ALA A 100 -4.15 7.66 1.87
N VAL A 101 -4.08 7.85 3.19
CA VAL A 101 -3.83 6.76 4.14
C VAL A 101 -4.96 5.74 4.12
N ALA A 102 -6.23 6.18 4.14
CA ALA A 102 -7.39 5.30 4.08
C ALA A 102 -7.39 4.44 2.81
N MET A 103 -7.18 5.06 1.65
CA MET A 103 -7.17 4.38 0.36
C MET A 103 -6.01 3.38 0.24
N THR A 104 -4.82 3.79 0.66
CA THR A 104 -3.63 2.91 0.66
C THR A 104 -3.84 1.71 1.58
N PHE A 105 -4.40 1.93 2.77
CA PHE A 105 -4.71 0.86 3.72
C PHE A 105 -5.75 -0.11 3.18
N ALA A 106 -6.87 0.41 2.65
CA ALA A 106 -7.92 -0.40 2.04
C ALA A 106 -7.37 -1.26 0.89
N HIS A 107 -6.51 -0.67 0.05
CA HIS A 107 -5.84 -1.39 -1.02
C HIS A 107 -4.92 -2.49 -0.49
N CYS A 108 -4.05 -2.20 0.47
CA CYS A 108 -3.12 -3.18 1.04
C CYS A 108 -3.83 -4.39 1.67
N ILE A 109 -4.95 -4.18 2.38
CA ILE A 109 -5.72 -5.31 2.96
C ILE A 109 -6.43 -6.12 1.88
N GLY A 110 -6.96 -5.44 0.87
CA GLY A 110 -7.63 -6.11 -0.25
C GLY A 110 -6.68 -6.81 -1.21
N GLU A 111 -5.37 -6.57 -1.10
CA GLU A 111 -4.38 -7.14 -1.99
C GLU A 111 -4.18 -8.63 -1.72
N PHE A 112 -4.38 -9.43 -2.77
CA PHE A 112 -4.24 -10.88 -2.74
C PHE A 112 -3.32 -11.37 -3.85
N GLY A 113 -3.49 -10.84 -5.06
CA GLY A 113 -2.77 -11.31 -6.24
C GLY A 113 -1.26 -11.11 -6.11
N ILE A 114 -0.83 -9.94 -5.69
CA ILE A 114 0.61 -9.65 -5.53
C ILE A 114 1.21 -10.48 -4.39
N VAL A 115 0.51 -10.57 -3.27
CA VAL A 115 1.02 -11.29 -2.08
C VAL A 115 1.17 -12.78 -2.38
N LEU A 116 0.18 -13.39 -3.04
CA LEU A 116 0.25 -14.79 -3.43
C LEU A 116 1.35 -15.05 -4.47
N MET A 117 1.50 -14.18 -5.48
CA MET A 117 2.51 -14.36 -6.52
C MET A 117 3.93 -14.17 -5.99
N VAL A 118 4.19 -13.11 -5.23
CA VAL A 118 5.54 -12.75 -4.77
C VAL A 118 5.94 -13.52 -3.51
N GLY A 119 5.00 -13.69 -2.59
CA GLY A 119 5.22 -14.31 -1.28
C GLY A 119 4.90 -15.80 -1.21
N GLY A 120 4.00 -16.29 -2.07
CA GLY A 120 3.46 -17.64 -1.96
C GLY A 120 2.55 -17.81 -0.75
N ASN A 121 2.51 -19.03 -0.21
CA ASN A 121 1.70 -19.40 0.94
C ASN A 121 2.55 -20.20 1.95
N MET A 122 3.58 -19.57 2.52
CA MET A 122 4.48 -20.23 3.46
C MET A 122 4.04 -19.97 4.91
N PRO A 123 3.61 -21.00 5.66
CA PRO A 123 3.16 -20.84 7.03
C PRO A 123 4.25 -20.22 7.92
N GLY A 124 3.88 -19.21 8.70
CA GLY A 124 4.79 -18.53 9.62
C GLY A 124 5.68 -17.45 9.00
N GLU A 125 5.68 -17.30 7.69
CA GLU A 125 6.57 -16.33 7.00
C GLU A 125 5.81 -15.39 6.06
N THR A 126 5.07 -15.94 5.08
CA THR A 126 4.39 -15.15 4.03
C THR A 126 2.88 -15.35 3.98
N ARG A 127 2.36 -16.30 4.75
CA ARG A 127 0.92 -16.59 4.82
C ARG A 127 0.15 -15.46 5.48
N VAL A 128 -0.53 -14.65 4.66
CA VAL A 128 -1.46 -13.61 5.12
C VAL A 128 -2.87 -14.16 5.30
N ALA A 129 -3.68 -13.46 6.09
CA ALA A 129 -5.05 -13.88 6.40
C ALA A 129 -5.96 -14.04 5.18
N SER A 130 -5.77 -13.25 4.11
CA SER A 130 -6.52 -13.39 2.86
C SER A 130 -6.19 -14.70 2.12
N ILE A 131 -4.93 -15.15 2.19
CA ILE A 131 -4.50 -16.45 1.66
C ILE A 131 -5.02 -17.59 2.53
N ALA A 132 -4.96 -17.46 3.85
CA ALA A 132 -5.53 -18.46 4.75
C ALA A 132 -7.04 -18.65 4.52
N LEU A 133 -7.79 -17.55 4.32
CA LEU A 133 -9.19 -17.61 3.93
C LEU A 133 -9.38 -18.40 2.62
N TYR A 134 -8.59 -18.09 1.59
CA TYR A 134 -8.66 -18.77 0.30
C TYR A 134 -8.37 -20.28 0.43
N ASP A 135 -7.37 -20.67 1.22
CA ASP A 135 -7.06 -22.08 1.48
C ASP A 135 -8.23 -22.81 2.15
N GLU A 136 -8.86 -22.22 3.18
CA GLU A 136 -10.00 -22.85 3.87
C GLU A 136 -11.21 -23.02 2.94
N VAL A 137 -11.43 -22.07 2.03
CA VAL A 137 -12.47 -22.20 0.99
C VAL A 137 -12.14 -23.35 0.04
N GLN A 138 -10.89 -23.47 -0.40
CA GLN A 138 -10.44 -24.58 -1.27
C GLN A 138 -10.54 -25.94 -0.55
N ALA A 139 -10.32 -25.96 0.76
CA ALA A 139 -10.49 -27.14 1.61
C ALA A 139 -11.97 -27.45 1.94
N LEU A 140 -12.93 -26.68 1.40
CA LEU A 140 -14.37 -26.77 1.71
C LEU A 140 -14.70 -26.56 3.20
N ASN A 141 -13.78 -25.97 3.96
CA ASN A 141 -13.95 -25.63 5.37
C ASN A 141 -14.56 -24.24 5.52
N TYR A 142 -15.83 -24.12 5.16
CA TYR A 142 -16.55 -22.84 5.19
C TYR A 142 -16.69 -22.25 6.59
N SER A 143 -16.63 -23.08 7.64
CA SER A 143 -16.68 -22.62 9.03
C SER A 143 -15.45 -21.75 9.36
N ALA A 144 -14.25 -22.27 9.10
CA ALA A 144 -13.01 -21.53 9.32
C ALA A 144 -12.87 -20.35 8.35
N ALA A 145 -13.23 -20.53 7.07
CA ALA A 145 -13.21 -19.46 6.08
C ALA A 145 -14.07 -18.25 6.52
N ASN A 146 -15.27 -18.51 7.06
CA ASN A 146 -16.15 -17.45 7.55
C ASN A 146 -15.56 -16.71 8.76
N GLN A 147 -14.84 -17.42 9.65
CA GLN A 147 -14.14 -16.77 10.77
C GLN A 147 -13.05 -15.81 10.27
N TYR A 148 -12.21 -16.24 9.32
CA TYR A 148 -11.22 -15.36 8.71
C TYR A 148 -11.88 -14.15 8.03
N ALA A 149 -12.94 -14.37 7.25
CA ALA A 149 -13.67 -13.31 6.56
C ALA A 149 -14.23 -12.26 7.54
N LEU A 150 -14.87 -12.73 8.62
CA LEU A 150 -15.48 -11.86 9.62
C LEU A 150 -14.42 -11.05 10.39
N ILE A 151 -13.30 -11.67 10.77
CA ILE A 151 -12.18 -10.97 11.45
C ILE A 151 -11.60 -9.90 10.53
N LEU A 152 -11.29 -10.25 9.28
CA LEU A 152 -10.76 -9.29 8.29
C LEU A 152 -11.74 -8.13 8.05
N PHE A 153 -13.03 -8.44 7.92
CA PHE A 153 -14.08 -7.44 7.77
C PHE A 153 -14.12 -6.48 8.98
N LEU A 154 -14.20 -7.00 10.20
CA LEU A 154 -14.29 -6.18 11.41
C LEU A 154 -13.06 -5.30 11.60
N ILE A 155 -11.85 -5.86 11.44
CA ILE A 155 -10.60 -5.10 11.56
C ILE A 155 -10.57 -3.97 10.53
N SER A 156 -10.87 -4.28 9.26
CA SER A 156 -10.88 -3.30 8.18
C SER A 156 -11.91 -2.20 8.43
N PHE A 157 -13.12 -2.59 8.85
CA PHE A 157 -14.21 -1.68 9.14
C PHE A 157 -13.86 -0.73 10.30
N VAL A 158 -13.33 -1.26 11.40
CA VAL A 158 -12.92 -0.45 12.56
C VAL A 158 -11.81 0.52 12.17
N ILE A 159 -10.75 0.05 11.49
CA ILE A 159 -9.62 0.91 11.12
C ILE A 159 -10.06 2.00 10.15
N LEU A 160 -10.82 1.66 9.09
CA LEU A 160 -11.34 2.66 8.16
C LEU A 160 -12.27 3.66 8.85
N THR A 161 -13.15 3.20 9.74
CA THR A 161 -14.03 4.07 10.53
C THR A 161 -13.22 5.05 11.38
N VAL A 162 -12.17 4.57 12.05
CA VAL A 162 -11.25 5.42 12.84
C VAL A 162 -10.61 6.46 11.93
N ILE A 163 -10.03 6.04 10.79
CA ILE A 163 -9.36 6.95 9.85
C ILE A 163 -10.33 8.04 9.35
N TYR A 164 -11.54 7.67 8.92
CA TYR A 164 -12.52 8.65 8.43
C TYR A 164 -13.11 9.53 9.54
N SER A 165 -13.23 9.04 10.77
CA SER A 165 -13.71 9.85 11.90
C SER A 165 -12.79 11.03 12.23
N ILE A 166 -11.48 10.88 11.99
CA ILE A 166 -10.48 11.95 12.17
C ILE A 166 -10.72 13.07 11.15
N ASN A 167 -11.14 12.74 9.93
CA ASN A 167 -11.43 13.72 8.88
C ASN A 167 -12.61 14.64 9.25
N LYS A 168 -13.69 14.06 9.82
CA LYS A 168 -14.92 14.80 10.18
C LYS A 168 -14.72 15.86 11.26
N LYS A 169 -13.67 15.79 12.08
CA LYS A 169 -13.36 16.81 13.09
C LYS A 169 -12.64 18.05 12.54
N THR A 170 -12.23 18.03 11.27
CA THR A 170 -11.38 19.06 10.67
C THR A 170 -12.11 19.92 9.64
N ASN A 171 -13.36 19.58 9.29
CA ASN A 171 -14.31 20.40 8.54
C ASN A 171 -15.37 20.96 9.49
#